data_AF-A0A8J1ZN90-F1
#
_entry.id   AF-A0A8J1ZN90-F1
#
_cell.length_a   1.000
_cell.length_b   1.000
_cell.length_c   1.000
_cell.angle_alpha   90.00
_cell.angle_beta   90.00
_cell.angle_gamma   90.00
#
_symmetry.space_group_name_H-M   'P 1'
#
loop_
_entity.id
_entity.type
_entity.pdbx_description
1 polymer ?
#
loop_
_entity_poly.entity_id
_entity_poly.type
_entity_poly.pdbx_seq_one_letter_code
_entity_poly.pdbx_strand_id
1 'polypeptide(L)'
;IVHCDLKPQNFLVVGGRIKLADFGLAGHCTEGGGKHNNSRRTDWAGTLRYMPPEAFYLGAAGSCDASSRMRPTVDVYALGVILYTMLYFVSPYEELQKWGASRALFAI
;
A
#
# COMPACT_ATOMS: atom_id res chain seq x y z
N ILE A 1 5.12 8.69 10.37
CA ILE A 1 5.62 8.29 9.03
C ILE A 1 4.72 7.18 8.54
N VAL A 2 4.28 7.23 7.29
CA VAL A 2 3.60 6.14 6.60
C VAL A 2 4.57 5.61 5.56
N HIS A 3 4.72 4.29 5.48
CA HIS A 3 5.70 3.63 4.64
C HIS A 3 5.25 3.54 3.17
N CYS A 4 3.97 3.30 2.91
CA CYS A 4 3.35 3.24 1.58
C CYS A 4 3.83 2.11 0.65
N ASP A 5 4.73 1.23 1.10
CA ASP A 5 5.22 0.08 0.31
C ASP A 5 5.59 -1.09 1.23
N LEU A 6 4.73 -1.39 2.21
CA LEU A 6 4.93 -2.56 3.05
C LEU A 6 4.72 -3.83 2.24
N LYS A 7 5.74 -4.68 2.25
CA LYS A 7 5.79 -5.99 1.59
C LYS A 7 6.79 -6.89 2.31
N PRO A 8 6.69 -8.23 2.20
CA PRO A 8 7.59 -9.14 2.90
C PRO A 8 9.09 -8.85 2.66
N GLN A 9 9.46 -8.38 1.47
CA GLN A 9 10.83 -8.04 1.10
C GLN A 9 11.43 -6.89 1.94
N ASN A 10 10.57 -6.04 2.52
CA ASN A 10 10.99 -4.90 3.33
C ASN A 10 11.13 -5.27 4.82
N PHE A 11 10.83 -6.52 5.20
CA PHE A 11 11.07 -7.05 6.55
C PHE A 11 12.34 -7.88 6.57
N LEU A 12 13.33 -7.43 7.32
CA LEU A 12 14.61 -8.11 7.52
C LEU A 12 14.61 -8.87 8.84
N VAL A 13 15.13 -10.09 8.84
CA VAL A 13 15.33 -10.87 10.07
C VAL A 13 16.81 -10.82 10.43
N VAL A 14 17.12 -10.16 11.55
CA VAL A 14 18.50 -9.99 12.03
C VAL A 14 18.55 -10.36 13.51
N GLY A 15 19.29 -11.43 13.84
CA GLY A 15 19.44 -11.88 15.23
C GLY A 15 18.12 -12.27 15.91
N GLY A 16 17.22 -12.94 15.18
CA GLY A 16 15.90 -13.33 15.68
C GLY A 16 14.90 -12.18 15.84
N ARG A 17 15.22 -10.97 15.37
CA ARG A 17 14.34 -9.79 15.41
C ARG A 17 13.96 -9.36 14.00
N ILE A 18 12.72 -8.92 13.85
CA ILE A 18 12.22 -8.32 12.62
C ILE A 18 12.57 -6.83 12.62
N LYS A 19 13.11 -6.34 11.51
CA LYS A 19 13.41 -4.93 11.25
C LYS A 19 12.74 -4.50 9.95
N LEU A 20 12.25 -3.27 9.91
CA LEU A 20 11.66 -2.68 8.72
C LEU A 20 12.71 -1.90 7.94
N ALA A 21 12.71 -2.03 6.61
CA ALA A 21 13.65 -1.39 5.70
C ALA A 21 12.92 -0.73 4.51
N ASP A 22 13.65 0.04 3.71
CA ASP A 22 13.20 0.69 2.47
C ASP A 22 12.06 1.73 2.64
N PHE A 23 12.42 2.89 3.18
CA PHE A 23 11.53 4.04 3.32
C PHE A 23 11.51 4.94 2.06
N GLY A 24 11.91 4.43 0.89
CA GLY A 24 12.01 5.23 -0.35
C GLY A 24 10.67 5.84 -0.78
N LEU A 25 9.56 5.20 -0.41
CA LEU A 25 8.19 5.68 -0.65
C LEU A 25 7.51 6.23 0.61
N ALA A 26 8.22 6.32 1.73
CA ALA A 26 7.62 6.80 2.96
C ALA A 26 7.32 8.31 2.90
N GLY A 27 6.40 8.76 3.75
CA GLY A 27 6.12 10.18 3.92
C GLY A 27 5.38 10.51 5.21
N HIS A 28 5.13 11.79 5.43
CA HIS A 28 4.43 12.28 6.61
C HIS A 28 2.97 12.60 6.29
N CYS A 29 2.05 12.06 7.09
CA CYS A 29 0.67 12.55 7.14
C CYS A 29 0.67 13.79 8.04
N THR A 30 0.58 14.98 7.46
CA THR A 30 0.32 16.19 8.23
C THR A 30 -1.19 16.40 8.34
N GLU A 31 -1.74 16.42 9.55
CA GLU A 31 -3.17 16.66 9.81
C GLU A 31 -3.63 18.11 9.54
N GLY A 32 -2.77 18.96 8.98
CA GLY A 32 -3.14 20.31 8.59
C GLY A 32 -2.23 20.88 7.53
N GLY A 33 -2.71 20.94 6.28
CA GLY A 33 -2.37 21.91 5.21
C GLY A 33 -0.89 22.22 4.88
N GLY A 34 0.08 21.60 5.52
CA GLY A 34 1.50 21.88 5.36
C GLY A 34 2.04 21.13 4.16
N LYS A 35 2.05 21.78 2.99
CA LYS A 35 2.74 21.32 1.78
C LYS A 35 4.24 21.15 2.07
N HIS A 36 4.64 20.00 2.60
CA HIS A 36 6.04 19.58 2.55
C HIS A 36 6.23 18.56 1.42
N ASN A 37 6.82 19.10 0.36
CA ASN A 37 7.53 18.41 -0.72
C ASN A 37 6.82 17.18 -1.31
N ASN A 38 5.62 17.40 -1.85
CA ASN A 38 5.02 16.51 -2.83
C ASN A 38 5.82 16.62 -4.14
N SER A 39 7.00 15.99 -4.20
CA SER A 39 7.57 15.56 -5.48
C SER A 39 6.48 14.75 -6.16
N ARG A 40 5.87 15.35 -7.19
CA ARG A 40 4.77 14.84 -8.02
C ARG A 40 4.76 13.30 -8.09
N ARG A 41 4.13 12.64 -7.11
CA ARG A 41 3.77 11.22 -7.19
C ARG A 41 2.49 11.15 -8.01
N THR A 42 2.62 11.50 -9.29
CA THR A 42 1.55 11.41 -10.29
C THR A 42 1.37 9.98 -10.77
N ASP A 43 2.39 9.15 -10.61
CA ASP A 43 2.37 7.74 -11.01
C ASP A 43 2.08 6.84 -9.80
N TRP A 44 1.31 5.78 -10.03
CA TRP A 44 1.05 4.73 -9.04
C TRP A 44 2.37 4.17 -8.50
N ALA A 45 2.73 4.55 -7.28
CA ALA A 45 3.93 4.08 -6.61
C ALA A 45 3.54 3.13 -5.46
N GLY A 46 4.33 2.05 -5.32
CA GLY A 46 4.09 0.98 -4.34
C GLY A 46 3.73 -0.35 -4.98
N THR A 47 3.71 -1.40 -4.19
CA THR A 47 3.47 -2.77 -4.66
C THR A 47 1.97 -3.09 -4.68
N LEU A 48 1.38 -3.15 -5.88
CA LEU A 48 -0.06 -3.32 -6.13
C LEU A 48 -0.76 -4.37 -5.26
N ARG A 49 -0.11 -5.52 -5.04
CA ARG A 49 -0.65 -6.65 -4.26
C ARG A 49 -0.95 -6.31 -2.80
N TYR A 50 -0.28 -5.31 -2.24
CA TYR A 50 -0.43 -4.90 -0.83
C TYR A 50 -1.16 -3.56 -0.70
N MET A 51 -1.62 -2.99 -1.81
CA MET A 51 -2.27 -1.69 -1.85
C MET A 51 -3.77 -1.83 -1.49
N PRO A 52 -4.31 -0.96 -0.63
CA PRO A 52 -5.71 -1.00 -0.28
C PRO A 52 -6.60 -0.50 -1.43
N PRO A 53 -7.86 -0.96 -1.52
CA PRO A 53 -8.74 -0.65 -2.65
C PRO A 53 -9.00 0.86 -2.79
N GLU A 54 -9.11 1.60 -1.68
CA GLU A 54 -9.31 3.05 -1.70
C GLU A 54 -8.20 3.81 -2.44
N ALA A 55 -6.99 3.25 -2.54
CA ALA A 55 -5.90 3.88 -3.27
C ALA A 55 -6.18 3.97 -4.79
N PHE A 56 -7.03 3.09 -5.34
CA PHE A 56 -7.42 3.10 -6.75
C PHE A 56 -8.53 4.12 -7.05
N TYR A 57 -9.49 4.29 -6.14
CA TYR A 57 -10.63 5.18 -6.35
C TYR A 57 -10.29 6.66 -6.17
N LEU A 58 -9.29 6.99 -5.34
CA LEU A 58 -8.87 8.36 -5.08
C LEU A 58 -8.24 9.08 -6.29
N GLY A 59 -7.90 8.35 -7.37
CA GLY A 59 -7.46 8.93 -8.64
C GLY A 59 -8.61 9.41 -9.54
N ALA A 60 -9.83 8.90 -9.37
CA ALA A 60 -10.95 9.13 -10.29
C ALA A 60 -11.76 10.40 -9.99
N ALA A 61 -11.71 10.92 -8.75
CA ALA A 61 -12.56 12.03 -8.29
C ALA A 61 -11.97 13.45 -8.55
N GLY A 62 -10.99 13.59 -9.44
CA GLY A 62 -10.49 14.89 -9.93
C GLY A 62 -9.78 15.79 -8.88
N SER A 63 -9.71 15.37 -7.63
CA SER A 63 -9.07 16.09 -6.51
C SER A 63 -7.89 15.27 -6.00
N CYS A 64 -6.81 15.25 -6.79
CA CYS A 64 -5.58 14.53 -6.48
C CYS A 64 -4.74 15.26 -5.42
N ASP A 65 -5.26 15.41 -4.20
CA ASP A 65 -4.36 15.68 -3.08
C ASP A 65 -3.57 14.40 -2.81
N ALA A 66 -2.27 14.42 -3.09
CA ALA A 66 -1.37 13.32 -2.71
C ALA A 66 -1.44 13.03 -1.21
N SER A 67 -1.83 14.03 -0.40
CA SER A 67 -2.07 13.88 1.03
C SER A 67 -3.29 13.00 1.35
N SER A 68 -4.29 12.90 0.46
CA SER A 68 -5.47 12.03 0.66
C SER A 68 -5.14 10.55 0.50
N ARG A 69 -4.12 10.23 -0.32
CA ARG A 69 -3.66 8.84 -0.58
C ARG A 69 -2.66 8.34 0.47
N MET A 70 -2.00 9.24 1.20
CA MET A 70 -1.11 8.88 2.30
C MET A 70 -1.87 8.92 3.62
N ARG A 71 -2.34 7.75 4.07
CA ARG A 71 -2.97 7.56 5.38
C ARG A 71 -2.32 6.39 6.10
N PRO A 72 -2.23 6.41 7.44
CA PRO A 72 -1.69 5.27 8.20
C PRO A 72 -2.43 3.96 7.94
N THR A 73 -3.71 4.03 7.56
CA THR A 73 -4.54 2.87 7.21
C THR A 73 -4.02 2.08 6.02
N VAL A 74 -3.25 2.71 5.13
CA VAL A 74 -2.63 2.04 3.97
C VAL A 74 -1.62 0.98 4.43
N ASP A 75 -0.77 1.32 5.39
CA ASP A 75 0.20 0.38 5.96
C ASP A 75 -0.50 -0.74 6.76
N VAL A 76 -1.59 -0.41 7.45
CA VAL A 76 -2.40 -1.41 8.18
C VAL A 76 -2.99 -2.45 7.23
N TYR A 77 -3.51 -2.01 6.08
CA TYR A 77 -4.03 -2.93 5.07
C TYR A 77 -2.92 -3.85 4.53
N ALA A 78 -1.78 -3.27 4.15
CA ALA A 78 -0.64 -4.03 3.66
C ALA A 78 -0.17 -5.08 4.67
N LEU A 79 -0.10 -4.73 5.96
CA LEU A 79 0.19 -5.68 7.03
C LEU A 79 -0.86 -6.80 7.13
N GLY A 80 -2.14 -6.48 6.97
CA GLY A 80 -3.21 -7.47 6.92
C GLY A 80 -3.03 -8.48 5.79
N VAL A 81 -2.68 -8.02 4.58
CA VAL A 81 -2.38 -8.90 3.43
C VAL A 81 -1.16 -9.78 3.71
N ILE A 82 -0.10 -9.22 4.31
CA ILE A 82 1.11 -9.97 4.69
C ILE A 82 0.77 -11.05 5.72
N LEU A 83 0.04 -10.69 6.77
CA LEU A 83 -0.35 -11.62 7.84
C LEU A 83 -1.24 -12.74 7.30
N TYR A 84 -2.23 -12.40 6.46
CA TYR A 84 -3.06 -13.39 5.78
C TYR A 84 -2.21 -14.38 4.99
N THR A 85 -1.27 -13.86 4.21
CA THR A 85 -0.39 -14.70 3.39
C THR A 85 0.50 -15.60 4.25
N MET A 86 0.96 -15.12 5.41
CA MET A 86 1.73 -15.94 6.35
C MET A 86 0.91 -17.04 7.02
N LEU A 87 -0.37 -16.77 7.33
CA LEU A 87 -1.25 -17.73 8.01
C LEU A 87 -1.78 -18.82 7.08
N TYR A 88 -2.16 -18.43 5.85
CA TYR A 88 -2.80 -19.34 4.90
C TYR A 88 -1.86 -19.84 3.80
N PHE A 89 -0.63 -19.31 3.73
CA PHE A 89 0.37 -19.61 2.69
C PHE A 89 -0.12 -19.33 1.25
N VAL A 90 -1.21 -18.59 1.10
CA VAL A 90 -1.81 -18.17 -0.17
C VAL A 90 -2.09 -16.68 -0.13
N SER A 91 -2.00 -16.04 -1.29
CA SER A 91 -2.34 -14.62 -1.41
C SER A 91 -3.86 -14.46 -1.40
N PRO A 92 -4.41 -13.44 -0.71
CA PRO A 92 -5.87 -13.24 -0.67
C PRO A 92 -6.47 -12.99 -2.06
N TYR A 93 -5.66 -12.54 -3.02
CA TYR A 93 -6.06 -12.31 -4.43
C TYR A 93 -5.63 -13.42 -5.39
N GLU A 94 -5.16 -14.57 -4.91
CA GLU A 94 -4.65 -15.63 -5.80
C GLU A 94 -5.74 -16.19 -6.73
N GLU A 95 -6.97 -16.35 -6.24
CA GLU A 95 -8.09 -16.75 -7.09
C GLU A 95 -8.48 -15.65 -8.10
N LEU A 96 -8.45 -14.38 -7.69
CA LEU A 96 -8.70 -13.25 -8.59
C LEU A 96 -7.67 -13.15 -9.74
N GLN A 97 -6.42 -13.60 -9.52
CA GLN A 97 -5.41 -13.71 -10.59
C GLN A 97 -5.71 -14.85 -11.57
N LYS A 98 -6.24 -15.99 -11.09
CA LYS A 98 -6.58 -17.17 -11.92
C LYS A 98 -7.73 -16.89 -12.90
N TRP A 99 -8.63 -15.97 -12.57
CA TRP A 99 -9.82 -15.65 -13.37
C TRP A 99 -9.64 -14.52 -14.40
N GLY A 100 -8.43 -13.98 -14.54
CA GLY A 100 -8.14 -12.89 -15.48
C GLY A 100 -8.61 -11.53 -14.97
N ALA A 101 -7.74 -10.53 -15.09
CA ALA A 101 -7.90 -9.18 -14.54
C ALA A 101 -9.19 -8.43 -14.95
N SER A 102 -9.92 -8.90 -15.97
CA SER A 102 -11.12 -8.24 -16.49
C SER A 102 -12.35 -8.29 -15.58
N ARG A 103 -12.40 -9.15 -14.54
CA ARG A 103 -13.57 -9.24 -13.63
C ARG A 103 -13.29 -8.83 -12.18
N ALA A 104 -12.04 -8.76 -11.76
CA ALA A 104 -11.66 -8.38 -10.41
C ALA A 104 -12.02 -6.92 -10.06
N LEU A 105 -12.00 -6.02 -11.05
CA LEU A 105 -12.35 -4.60 -10.88
C LEU A 105 -13.85 -4.35 -10.68
N PHE A 106 -14.72 -5.35 -10.89
CA PHE A 106 -16.18 -5.23 -10.71
C PHE A 106 -16.70 -5.88 -9.42
N ALA A 107 -15.81 -6.45 -8.60
CA ALA A 107 -16.18 -7.13 -7.34
C ALA A 107 -15.87 -6.30 -6.08
N ILE A 108 -15.45 -5.04 -6.23
CA ILE A 108 -15.25 -4.04 -5.16
C ILE A 108 -16.04 -2.80 -5.54
#